data_AF-A0A0K2JAW0-F1
#
_entry.id   AF-A0A0K2JAW0-F1
#
_cell.length_a   1.000
_cell.length_b   1.000
_cell.length_c   1.000
_cell.angle_alpha   90.00
_cell.angle_beta   90.00
_cell.angle_gamma   90.00
#
_symmetry.space_group_name_H-M   'P 1'
#
loop_
_entity.id
_entity.type
_entity.pdbx_description
1 polymer ?
#
loop_
_entity_poly.entity_id
_entity_poly.type
_entity_poly.pdbx_seq_one_letter_code
_entity_poly.pdbx_strand_id
1 'polypeptide(L)'
;MNTNKKILAVFPIVLYIIANMLFYSVIFNDYVNRRIFFITGFLFLCEIAFWIVIFYFINREKDIQKWEKYLIEGIFLTGVAATGIGRILLNSSPYVNDLVNSSTAMIYLLGSGRVLMLFCSILLIIYVFDNKNWFIILLAILNIVVAILIWVDFDNSITSSIRIIMGLIAIMRVLLFKENETQEVKMEGKNEKKID
;
A
#
# COMPACT_ATOMS: atom_id res chain seq x y z
N MET A 1 -3.21 15.38 16.51
CA MET A 1 -2.77 14.01 16.80
C MET A 1 -1.57 14.18 17.68
N ASN A 2 -1.55 13.58 18.88
CA ASN A 2 -0.39 13.69 19.78
C ASN A 2 0.90 13.31 19.02
N THR A 3 1.99 14.02 19.26
CA THR A 3 3.30 13.85 18.62
C THR A 3 3.75 12.38 18.62
N ASN A 4 3.52 11.65 19.71
CA ASN A 4 3.85 10.22 19.82
C ASN A 4 3.09 9.35 18.80
N LYS A 5 1.82 9.67 18.52
CA LYS A 5 1.01 8.95 17.52
C LYS A 5 1.46 9.28 16.10
N LYS A 6 1.96 10.51 15.84
CA LYS A 6 2.55 10.89 14.54
C LYS A 6 3.83 10.11 14.29
N ILE A 7 4.71 10.05 15.28
CA ILE A 7 5.97 9.30 15.21
C ILE A 7 5.69 7.81 14.96
N LEU A 8 4.73 7.23 15.68
CA LEU A 8 4.33 5.83 15.51
C LEU A 8 3.81 5.54 14.08
N ALA A 9 3.11 6.49 13.45
CA ALA A 9 2.64 6.36 12.08
C ALA A 9 3.74 6.60 11.02
N VAL A 10 4.72 7.45 11.30
CA VAL A 10 5.86 7.70 10.40
C VAL A 10 6.80 6.48 10.34
N PHE A 11 6.99 5.77 11.45
CA PHE A 11 7.87 4.61 11.53
C PHE A 11 7.65 3.55 10.42
N PRO A 12 6.44 2.99 10.22
CA PRO A 12 6.20 2.02 9.15
C PRO A 12 6.39 2.60 7.74
N ILE A 13 6.15 3.91 7.56
CA ILE A 13 6.38 4.58 6.27
C ILE A 13 7.88 4.71 5.98
N VAL A 14 8.70 5.00 7.00
CA VAL A 14 10.16 5.02 6.86
C VAL A 14 10.70 3.62 6.54
N LEU A 15 10.19 2.58 7.23
CA LEU A 15 10.55 1.19 6.91
C LEU A 15 10.18 0.83 5.47
N TYR A 16 9.02 1.27 4.99
CA TYR A 16 8.61 1.09 3.60
C TYR A 16 9.57 1.75 2.60
N ILE A 17 10.04 2.97 2.87
CA ILE A 17 11.05 3.63 2.02
C ILE A 17 12.36 2.83 2.03
N ILE A 18 12.83 2.40 3.20
CA ILE A 18 14.05 1.59 3.34
C ILE A 18 13.92 0.26 2.57
N ALA A 19 12.78 -0.42 2.69
CA ALA A 19 12.55 -1.68 2.01
C ALA A 19 12.56 -1.52 0.49
N ASN A 20 12.00 -0.42 -0.04
CA ASN A 20 12.05 -0.12 -1.47
C ASN A 20 13.47 0.26 -1.94
N MET A 21 14.27 0.95 -1.13
CA MET A 21 15.68 1.20 -1.44
C MET A 21 16.50 -0.09 -1.47
N LEU A 22 16.22 -1.03 -0.56
CA LEU A 22 16.84 -2.36 -0.58
C LEU A 22 16.42 -3.15 -1.82
N PHE A 23 15.13 -3.15 -2.17
CA PHE A 23 14.65 -3.86 -3.37
C PHE A 23 15.20 -3.25 -4.66
N TYR A 24 15.31 -1.92 -4.73
CA TYR A 24 15.98 -1.23 -5.84
C TYR A 24 17.41 -1.76 -6.07
N SER A 25 18.14 -2.04 -4.98
CA SER A 25 19.52 -2.55 -5.08
C SER A 25 19.64 -3.97 -5.65
N VAL A 26 18.56 -4.77 -5.63
CA VAL A 26 18.55 -6.16 -6.12
C VAL A 26 18.83 -6.23 -7.62
N ILE A 27 18.49 -5.19 -8.37
CA ILE A 27 18.68 -5.17 -9.84
C ILE A 27 20.11 -4.88 -10.23
N PHE A 28 20.84 -4.14 -9.39
CA PHE A 28 22.21 -3.72 -9.66
C PHE A 28 23.24 -4.65 -9.03
N ASN A 29 22.80 -5.64 -8.25
CA ASN A 29 23.68 -6.56 -7.54
C ASN A 29 23.20 -7.99 -7.70
N ASP A 30 24.10 -8.88 -8.09
CA ASP A 30 23.84 -10.32 -8.11
C ASP A 30 23.85 -10.90 -6.70
N TYR A 31 22.70 -10.84 -6.05
CA TYR A 31 22.51 -11.43 -4.73
C TYR A 31 22.17 -12.91 -4.82
N VAL A 32 22.65 -13.68 -3.84
CA VAL A 32 22.20 -15.06 -3.64
C VAL A 32 20.70 -15.09 -3.35
N ASN A 33 20.01 -16.11 -3.87
CA ASN A 33 18.56 -16.32 -3.75
C ASN A 33 18.01 -16.10 -2.33
N ARG A 34 18.72 -16.59 -1.31
CA ARG A 34 18.34 -16.41 0.10
C ARG A 34 18.25 -14.93 0.49
N ARG A 35 19.18 -14.09 0.01
CA ARG A 35 19.18 -12.65 0.27
C ARG A 35 18.04 -11.97 -0.48
N ILE A 36 17.77 -12.37 -1.72
CA ILE A 36 16.62 -11.87 -2.49
C ILE A 36 15.29 -12.21 -1.79
N PHE A 37 15.16 -13.44 -1.27
CA PHE A 37 14.00 -13.86 -0.48
C PHE A 37 13.79 -12.94 0.74
N PHE A 38 14.84 -12.64 1.50
CA PHE A 38 14.74 -11.74 2.65
C PHE A 38 14.37 -10.31 2.24
N ILE A 39 14.97 -9.76 1.18
CA ILE A 39 14.68 -8.40 0.72
C ILE A 39 13.23 -8.29 0.22
N THR A 40 12.79 -9.23 -0.60
CA THR A 40 11.42 -9.24 -1.16
C THR A 40 10.37 -9.54 -0.08
N GLY A 41 10.67 -10.43 0.86
CA GLY A 41 9.82 -10.72 2.02
C GLY A 41 9.70 -9.52 2.97
N PHE A 42 10.81 -8.83 3.25
CA PHE A 42 10.79 -7.60 4.05
C PHE A 42 9.98 -6.50 3.37
N LEU A 43 10.16 -6.31 2.06
CA LEU A 43 9.35 -5.38 1.27
C LEU A 43 7.86 -5.68 1.36
N PHE A 44 7.47 -6.95 1.20
CA PHE A 44 6.08 -7.36 1.31
C PHE A 44 5.46 -6.98 2.68
N LEU A 45 6.16 -7.28 3.78
CA LEU A 45 5.68 -6.93 5.12
C LEU A 45 5.55 -5.40 5.29
N CYS A 46 6.51 -4.63 4.79
CA CYS A 46 6.46 -3.18 4.83
C CYS A 46 5.35 -2.60 3.95
N GLU A 47 5.05 -3.19 2.79
CA GLU A 47 3.94 -2.79 1.92
C GLU A 47 2.59 -2.92 2.62
N ILE A 48 2.35 -4.05 3.31
CA ILE A 48 1.14 -4.26 4.09
C ILE A 48 1.05 -3.25 5.24
N ALA A 49 2.13 -3.07 6.00
CA ALA A 49 2.17 -2.13 7.12
C ALA A 49 1.93 -0.67 6.65
N PHE A 50 2.53 -0.28 5.52
CA PHE A 50 2.35 1.03 4.90
C PHE A 50 0.86 1.29 4.58
N TRP A 51 0.20 0.36 3.89
CA TRP A 51 -1.19 0.54 3.49
C TRP A 51 -2.15 0.54 4.69
N ILE A 52 -1.90 -0.27 5.72
CA ILE A 52 -2.67 -0.22 6.97
C ILE A 52 -2.63 1.18 7.60
N VAL A 53 -1.45 1.82 7.59
CA VAL A 53 -1.29 3.18 8.12
C VAL A 53 -2.02 4.20 7.25
N ILE A 54 -1.93 4.10 5.92
CA ILE A 54 -2.68 4.98 5.02
C ILE A 54 -4.19 4.85 5.24
N PHE A 55 -4.70 3.62 5.32
CA PHE A 55 -6.10 3.37 5.63
C PHE A 55 -6.51 3.95 6.97
N TYR A 56 -5.66 3.85 8.00
CA TYR A 56 -5.93 4.52 9.28
C TYR A 56 -6.20 6.03 9.14
N PHE A 57 -5.47 6.74 8.27
CA PHE A 57 -5.70 8.17 8.03
C PHE A 57 -6.96 8.44 7.19
N ILE A 58 -7.19 7.65 6.13
CA ILE A 58 -8.42 7.76 5.31
C ILE A 58 -9.66 7.62 6.22
N ASN A 59 -9.58 6.68 7.15
CA ASN A 59 -10.63 6.32 8.07
C ASN A 59 -10.98 7.35 9.13
N ARG A 60 -10.11 8.33 9.35
CA ARG A 60 -10.40 9.46 10.24
C ARG A 60 -11.12 10.59 9.51
N GLU A 61 -11.06 10.63 8.19
CA GLU A 61 -11.64 11.71 7.38
C GLU A 61 -13.00 11.34 6.78
N LYS A 62 -13.23 10.05 6.48
CA LYS A 62 -14.50 9.57 5.94
C LYS A 62 -15.41 8.95 7.01
N ASP A 63 -16.70 9.33 6.99
CA ASP A 63 -17.77 8.72 7.78
C ASP A 63 -18.55 7.73 6.88
N ILE A 64 -18.04 6.49 6.77
CA ILE A 64 -18.65 5.40 5.98
C ILE A 64 -19.09 4.28 6.94
N GLN A 65 -20.11 3.52 6.55
CA GLN A 65 -20.53 2.31 7.26
C GLN A 65 -19.35 1.34 7.46
N LYS A 66 -19.14 0.94 8.72
CA LYS A 66 -17.92 0.25 9.18
C LYS A 66 -17.60 -1.04 8.40
N TRP A 67 -18.61 -1.78 7.97
CA TRP A 67 -18.46 -3.06 7.27
C TRP A 67 -17.96 -2.93 5.83
N GLU A 68 -18.57 -2.04 5.05
CA GLU A 68 -18.19 -1.82 3.64
C GLU A 68 -16.74 -1.37 3.50
N LYS A 69 -16.31 -0.52 4.43
CA LYS A 69 -14.94 -0.04 4.55
C LYS A 69 -13.93 -1.17 4.75
N TYR A 70 -14.13 -2.03 5.76
CA TYR A 70 -13.17 -3.11 6.02
C TYR A 70 -13.13 -4.14 4.89
N LEU A 71 -14.25 -4.29 4.17
CA LEU A 71 -14.32 -5.15 3.00
C LEU A 71 -13.42 -4.59 1.88
N ILE A 72 -13.54 -3.30 1.54
CA ILE A 72 -12.70 -2.66 0.51
C ILE A 72 -11.22 -2.69 0.89
N GLU A 73 -10.89 -2.32 2.13
CA GLU A 73 -9.51 -2.37 2.64
C GLU A 73 -8.94 -3.79 2.61
N GLY A 74 -9.75 -4.79 3.01
CA GLY A 74 -9.36 -6.19 3.00
C GLY A 74 -9.11 -6.75 1.61
N ILE A 75 -9.99 -6.44 0.64
CA ILE A 75 -9.79 -6.80 -0.77
C ILE A 75 -8.51 -6.16 -1.30
N PHE A 76 -8.29 -4.88 -1.01
CA PHE A 76 -7.08 -4.18 -1.44
C PHE A 76 -5.81 -4.84 -0.88
N LEU A 77 -5.76 -5.10 0.43
CA LEU A 77 -4.63 -5.75 1.08
C LEU A 77 -4.40 -7.18 0.55
N THR A 78 -5.47 -7.87 0.15
CA THR A 78 -5.36 -9.19 -0.50
C THR A 78 -4.67 -9.08 -1.86
N GLY A 79 -4.96 -8.03 -2.64
CA GLY A 79 -4.26 -7.74 -3.90
C GLY A 79 -2.76 -7.44 -3.69
N VAL A 80 -2.44 -6.65 -2.66
CA VAL A 80 -1.04 -6.39 -2.26
C VAL A 80 -0.34 -7.68 -1.81
N ALA A 81 -1.04 -8.55 -1.07
CA ALA A 81 -0.48 -9.83 -0.64
C ALA A 81 -0.24 -10.79 -1.80
N ALA A 82 -1.19 -10.92 -2.73
CA ALA A 82 -1.04 -11.78 -3.90
C ALA A 82 0.17 -11.36 -4.76
N THR A 83 0.33 -10.06 -4.99
CA THR A 83 1.48 -9.52 -5.74
C THR A 83 2.79 -9.65 -4.98
N GLY A 84 2.80 -9.38 -3.67
CA GLY A 84 3.96 -9.56 -2.80
C GLY A 84 4.46 -11.01 -2.76
N ILE A 85 3.56 -11.98 -2.57
CA ILE A 85 3.88 -13.41 -2.60
C ILE A 85 4.41 -13.81 -3.98
N GLY A 86 3.76 -13.37 -5.06
CA GLY A 86 4.22 -13.62 -6.42
C GLY A 86 5.65 -13.10 -6.67
N ARG A 87 5.95 -11.87 -6.21
CA ARG A 87 7.30 -11.29 -6.28
C ARG A 87 8.33 -12.12 -5.52
N ILE A 88 8.01 -12.54 -4.29
CA ILE A 88 8.91 -13.35 -3.47
C ILE A 88 9.24 -14.64 -4.23
N LEU A 89 8.22 -15.35 -4.70
CA LEU A 89 8.40 -16.64 -5.36
C LEU A 89 9.20 -16.53 -6.67
N LEU A 90 8.85 -15.58 -7.53
CA LEU A 90 9.50 -15.41 -8.84
C LEU A 90 10.95 -14.92 -8.74
N ASN A 91 11.24 -13.99 -7.82
CA ASN A 91 12.58 -13.40 -7.74
C ASN A 91 13.56 -14.23 -6.91
N SER A 92 13.06 -15.02 -5.96
CA SER A 92 13.95 -15.77 -5.05
C SER A 92 14.13 -17.24 -5.43
N SER A 93 13.28 -17.81 -6.29
CA SER A 93 13.33 -19.22 -6.66
C SER A 93 13.43 -19.41 -8.17
N PRO A 94 14.63 -19.76 -8.68
CA PRO A 94 14.81 -20.13 -10.09
C PRO A 94 13.89 -21.28 -10.50
N TYR A 95 13.71 -22.26 -9.62
CA TYR A 95 12.79 -23.38 -9.85
C TYR A 95 11.35 -22.93 -10.09
N VAL A 96 10.84 -21.98 -9.29
CA VAL A 96 9.47 -21.47 -9.48
C VAL A 96 9.38 -20.66 -10.78
N ASN A 97 10.42 -19.90 -11.11
CA ASN A 97 10.49 -19.17 -12.37
C ASN A 97 10.43 -20.14 -13.57
N ASP A 98 11.22 -21.21 -13.56
CA ASP A 98 11.20 -22.25 -14.60
C ASP A 98 9.85 -22.96 -14.68
N LEU A 99 9.23 -23.23 -13.53
CA LEU A 99 7.91 -23.86 -13.45
C LEU A 99 6.81 -22.96 -14.04
N VAL A 100 6.89 -21.65 -13.81
CA VAL A 100 5.96 -20.67 -14.40
C VAL A 100 6.14 -20.62 -15.91
N ASN A 101 7.37 -20.64 -16.41
CA ASN A 101 7.64 -20.62 -17.85
C ASN A 101 7.23 -21.92 -18.57
N SER A 102 7.06 -23.02 -17.83
CA SER A 102 6.71 -24.33 -18.39
C SER A 102 5.26 -24.78 -18.13
N SER A 103 4.52 -24.09 -17.25
CA SER A 103 3.15 -24.46 -16.86
C SER A 103 2.18 -23.30 -16.99
N THR A 104 1.23 -23.42 -17.92
CA THR A 104 0.14 -22.45 -18.13
C THR A 104 -0.67 -22.20 -16.86
N ALA A 105 -0.87 -23.24 -16.03
CA ALA A 105 -1.58 -23.11 -14.76
C ALA A 105 -0.84 -22.19 -13.77
N MET A 106 0.49 -22.28 -13.71
CA MET A 106 1.31 -21.42 -12.85
C MET A 106 1.36 -19.97 -13.36
N ILE A 107 1.39 -19.77 -14.69
CA ILE A 107 1.26 -18.44 -15.30
C ILE A 107 -0.05 -17.79 -14.85
N TYR A 108 -1.18 -18.50 -14.97
CA TYR A 108 -2.47 -17.95 -14.58
C TYR A 108 -2.57 -17.72 -13.08
N LEU A 109 -2.04 -18.63 -12.25
CA LEU A 109 -2.07 -18.49 -10.80
C LEU A 109 -1.35 -17.21 -10.35
N LEU A 110 -0.08 -17.03 -10.75
CA LEU A 110 0.69 -15.84 -10.34
C LEU A 110 0.25 -14.57 -11.07
N GLY A 111 -0.13 -14.69 -12.35
CA GLY A 111 -0.65 -13.60 -13.16
C GLY A 111 -1.98 -13.04 -12.62
N SER A 112 -2.85 -13.91 -12.10
CA SER A 112 -4.13 -13.49 -11.50
C SER A 112 -3.93 -12.54 -10.31
N GLY A 113 -2.88 -12.72 -9.52
CA GLY A 113 -2.53 -11.81 -8.43
C GLY A 113 -2.20 -10.39 -8.91
N ARG A 114 -1.52 -10.26 -10.05
CA ARG A 114 -1.21 -8.97 -10.67
C ARG A 114 -2.45 -8.28 -11.24
N VAL A 115 -3.34 -9.05 -11.87
CA VAL A 115 -4.64 -8.55 -12.36
C VAL A 115 -5.52 -8.12 -11.20
N LEU A 116 -5.53 -8.88 -10.10
CA LEU A 116 -6.24 -8.50 -8.88
C LEU A 116 -5.76 -7.15 -8.34
N MET A 117 -4.44 -6.91 -8.32
CA MET A 117 -3.88 -5.63 -7.88
C MET A 117 -4.34 -4.45 -8.76
N LEU A 118 -4.47 -4.63 -10.08
CA LEU A 118 -5.04 -3.59 -10.96
C LEU A 118 -6.48 -3.26 -10.56
N PHE A 119 -7.31 -4.28 -10.38
CA PHE A 119 -8.70 -4.10 -9.98
C PHE A 119 -8.82 -3.42 -8.61
N CYS A 120 -8.05 -3.89 -7.63
CA CYS A 120 -7.97 -3.29 -6.30
C CYS A 120 -7.53 -1.83 -6.35
N SER A 121 -6.60 -1.48 -7.25
CA SER A 121 -6.11 -0.11 -7.39
C SER A 121 -7.16 0.83 -7.97
N ILE A 122 -8.00 0.35 -8.89
CA ILE A 122 -9.17 1.10 -9.39
C ILE A 122 -10.18 1.31 -8.26
N LEU A 123 -10.50 0.25 -7.51
CA LEU A 123 -11.40 0.34 -6.35
C LEU A 123 -10.88 1.33 -5.31
N LEU A 124 -9.57 1.37 -5.06
CA LEU A 124 -8.96 2.31 -4.14
C LEU A 124 -9.17 3.77 -4.58
N ILE A 125 -9.05 4.07 -5.88
CA ILE A 125 -9.33 5.43 -6.38
C ILE A 125 -10.78 5.80 -6.12
N ILE A 126 -11.73 4.94 -6.48
CA ILE A 126 -13.16 5.19 -6.25
C ILE A 126 -13.41 5.42 -4.75
N TYR A 127 -12.80 4.58 -3.90
CA TYR A 127 -12.92 4.68 -2.46
C TYR A 127 -12.34 5.98 -1.88
N VAL A 128 -11.26 6.50 -2.45
CA VAL A 128 -10.57 7.70 -1.96
C VAL A 128 -11.10 8.98 -2.61
N PHE A 129 -11.81 8.92 -3.75
CA PHE A 129 -12.16 10.10 -4.54
C PHE A 129 -12.96 11.17 -3.77
N ASP A 130 -13.92 10.78 -2.93
CA ASP A 130 -14.66 11.76 -2.11
C ASP A 130 -13.84 12.32 -0.94
N ASN A 131 -12.70 11.69 -0.63
CA ASN A 131 -11.80 12.18 0.39
C ASN A 131 -11.12 13.42 -0.20
N LYS A 132 -11.60 14.62 0.12
CA LYS A 132 -11.13 15.94 -0.40
C LYS A 132 -9.63 16.22 -0.21
N ASN A 133 -8.88 15.24 0.28
CA ASN A 133 -7.46 15.27 0.52
C ASN A 133 -6.64 14.89 -0.72
N TRP A 134 -6.06 15.91 -1.35
CA TRP A 134 -5.21 15.76 -2.54
C TRP A 134 -4.03 14.79 -2.36
N PHE A 135 -3.43 14.70 -1.17
CA PHE A 135 -2.30 13.79 -0.95
C PHE A 135 -2.70 12.31 -1.03
N ILE A 136 -3.89 11.96 -0.53
CA ILE A 136 -4.37 10.57 -0.53
C ILE A 136 -4.84 10.19 -1.95
N ILE A 137 -5.50 11.10 -2.65
CA ILE A 137 -5.86 10.92 -4.06
C ILE A 137 -4.59 10.69 -4.90
N LEU A 138 -3.55 11.51 -4.68
CA LEU A 138 -2.26 11.35 -5.36
C LEU A 138 -1.62 9.98 -5.09
N LEU A 139 -1.64 9.50 -3.84
CA LEU A 139 -1.16 8.15 -3.50
C LEU A 139 -1.95 7.06 -4.23
N ALA A 140 -3.27 7.20 -4.35
CA ALA A 140 -4.10 6.24 -5.07
C ALA A 140 -3.80 6.23 -6.58
N ILE A 141 -3.57 7.41 -7.19
CA ILE A 141 -3.15 7.53 -8.60
C ILE A 141 -1.79 6.88 -8.81
N LEU A 142 -0.79 7.19 -7.97
CA LEU A 142 0.53 6.56 -8.06
C LEU A 142 0.45 5.04 -7.88
N ASN A 143 -0.45 4.56 -7.02
CA ASN A 143 -0.68 3.12 -6.85
C ASN A 143 -1.24 2.45 -8.11
N ILE A 144 -2.14 3.11 -8.86
CA ILE A 144 -2.56 2.60 -10.18
C ILE A 144 -1.37 2.50 -11.13
N VAL A 145 -0.52 3.53 -11.20
CA VAL A 145 0.68 3.51 -12.05
C VAL A 145 1.58 2.33 -11.67
N VAL A 146 1.80 2.11 -10.37
CA VAL A 146 2.56 0.95 -9.87
C VAL A 146 1.89 -0.37 -10.27
N ALA A 147 0.56 -0.48 -10.15
CA ALA A 147 -0.16 -1.70 -10.51
C ALA A 147 -0.06 -2.02 -12.02
N ILE A 148 -0.12 -1.00 -12.88
CA ILE A 148 0.11 -1.14 -14.33
C ILE A 148 1.53 -1.60 -14.60
N LEU A 149 2.53 -1.00 -13.96
CA LEU A 149 3.93 -1.41 -14.12
C LEU A 149 4.16 -2.85 -13.65
N ILE A 150 3.58 -3.27 -12.53
CA ILE A 150 3.65 -4.67 -12.07
C ILE A 150 3.01 -5.61 -13.09
N TRP A 151 1.89 -5.22 -13.69
CA TRP A 151 1.19 -6.04 -14.69
C TRP A 151 2.01 -6.25 -15.97
N VAL A 152 2.74 -5.21 -16.42
CA VAL A 152 3.62 -5.26 -17.60
C VAL A 152 5.06 -5.72 -17.22
N ASP A 153 5.22 -6.45 -16.12
CA ASP A 153 6.51 -7.01 -15.66
C ASP A 153 7.61 -6.00 -15.31
N PHE A 154 7.27 -4.72 -15.12
CA PHE A 154 8.19 -3.69 -14.64
C PHE A 154 8.22 -3.60 -13.10
N ASP A 155 8.08 -4.72 -12.38
CA ASP A 155 8.19 -4.75 -10.92
C ASP A 155 9.65 -4.76 -10.45
N ASN A 156 10.33 -3.64 -10.69
CA ASN A 156 11.77 -3.49 -10.57
C ASN A 156 12.15 -2.10 -10.00
N SER A 157 13.19 -1.46 -10.54
CA SER A 157 13.75 -0.18 -10.08
C SER A 157 12.79 0.97 -10.32
N ILE A 158 11.99 0.92 -11.38
CA ILE A 158 11.00 1.96 -11.70
C ILE A 158 9.88 1.95 -10.67
N THR A 159 9.27 0.79 -10.40
CA THR A 159 8.23 0.68 -9.36
C THR A 159 8.79 1.02 -7.98
N SER A 160 10.01 0.59 -7.66
CA SER A 160 10.67 0.93 -6.40
C SER A 160 10.82 2.44 -6.23
N SER A 161 11.20 3.16 -7.29
CA SER A 161 11.38 4.62 -7.27
C SER A 161 10.04 5.34 -7.02
N ILE A 162 8.98 4.91 -7.70
CA ILE A 162 7.63 5.46 -7.49
C ILE A 162 7.14 5.18 -6.07
N ARG A 163 7.38 3.98 -5.55
CA ARG A 163 7.03 3.61 -4.16
C ARG A 163 7.80 4.44 -3.12
N ILE A 164 9.06 4.77 -3.37
CA ILE A 164 9.82 5.71 -2.52
C ILE A 164 9.16 7.10 -2.52
N ILE A 165 8.76 7.61 -3.69
CA ILE A 165 8.04 8.89 -3.81
C ILE A 165 6.71 8.84 -3.04
N MET A 166 5.95 7.74 -3.16
CA MET A 166 4.73 7.51 -2.38
C MET A 166 5.01 7.56 -0.87
N GLY A 167 6.10 6.94 -0.40
CA GLY A 167 6.53 7.01 0.99
C GLY A 167 6.79 8.44 1.46
N LEU A 168 7.48 9.26 0.65
CA LEU A 168 7.74 10.67 0.98
C LEU A 168 6.44 11.50 1.05
N ILE A 169 5.52 11.30 0.10
CA ILE A 169 4.20 11.93 0.10
C ILE A 169 3.41 11.55 1.35
N ALA A 170 3.47 10.28 1.75
CA ALA A 170 2.81 9.78 2.95
C ALA A 170 3.39 10.40 4.23
N ILE A 171 4.71 10.58 4.33
CA ILE A 171 5.33 11.29 5.47
C ILE A 171 4.82 12.73 5.54
N MET A 172 4.85 13.46 4.41
CA MET A 172 4.33 14.83 4.35
C MET A 172 2.87 14.88 4.83
N ARG A 173 2.06 13.92 4.39
CA ARG A 173 0.67 13.80 4.78
C ARG A 173 0.50 13.59 6.29
N VAL A 174 1.25 12.69 6.90
CA VAL A 174 1.18 12.43 8.36
C VAL A 174 1.61 13.65 9.17
N LEU A 175 2.65 14.36 8.71
CA LEU A 175 3.13 15.57 9.39
C LEU A 175 2.11 16.72 9.31
N LEU A 176 1.55 16.95 8.11
CA LEU A 176 0.54 17.98 7.84
C LEU A 176 -0.84 17.64 8.41
N PHE A 177 -1.08 16.41 8.85
CA PHE A 177 -2.31 16.03 9.52
C PHE A 177 -2.48 16.84 10.82
N LYS A 178 -3.32 17.86 10.78
CA LYS A 178 -3.84 18.55 11.97
C LYS A 178 -5.11 17.81 12.41
N GLU A 179 -5.26 17.55 13.70
CA GLU A 179 -6.42 16.81 14.24
C GLU A 179 -7.60 17.75 14.56
N ASN A 180 -7.62 18.95 13.99
CA ASN A 180 -8.50 19.99 14.50
C ASN A 180 -9.93 19.90 13.88
N GLU A 181 -10.93 19.99 14.77
CA GLU A 181 -12.35 20.35 14.59
C GLU A 181 -13.41 19.27 14.30
N THR A 182 -13.12 18.07 13.80
CA THR A 182 -14.23 17.11 13.51
C THR A 182 -14.81 16.42 14.74
N GLN A 183 -14.12 16.42 15.87
CA GLN A 183 -14.61 15.81 17.12
C GLN A 183 -15.30 16.80 18.06
N GLU A 184 -14.90 18.08 18.08
CA GLU A 184 -15.56 19.10 18.90
C GLU A 184 -16.94 19.46 18.35
N VAL A 185 -17.10 19.64 17.03
CA VAL A 185 -18.42 19.91 16.41
C VAL A 185 -19.38 18.70 16.57
N LYS A 186 -18.85 17.47 16.58
CA LYS A 186 -19.66 16.26 16.86
C LYS A 186 -20.03 16.08 18.33
N MET A 187 -19.33 16.73 19.26
CA MET A 187 -19.71 16.76 20.69
C MET A 187 -20.64 17.94 21.01
N GLU A 188 -20.41 19.12 20.42
CA GLU A 188 -21.28 20.29 20.58
C GLU A 188 -22.67 20.06 19.99
N GLY A 189 -22.77 19.54 18.76
CA GLY A 189 -24.08 19.23 18.15
C GLY A 189 -24.83 18.05 18.79
N LYS A 190 -24.16 17.26 19.65
CA LYS A 190 -24.78 16.18 20.44
C LYS A 190 -25.22 16.64 21.83
N ASN A 191 -24.58 17.69 22.36
CA ASN A 191 -24.95 18.32 23.63
C ASN A 191 -26.09 19.32 23.43
N GLU A 192 -26.16 20.03 22.30
CA GLU A 192 -27.31 20.89 21.98
C GLU A 192 -28.60 20.08 21.77
N LYS A 193 -28.54 18.91 21.12
CA LYS A 193 -29.73 18.04 20.92
C LYS A 193 -30.22 17.29 22.16
N LYS A 194 -29.60 17.49 23.32
CA LYS A 194 -30.01 16.90 24.60
C LYS A 194 -30.60 17.90 25.59
N ILE A 195 -30.70 19.17 25.17
CA ILE A 195 -31.36 20.22 25.93
C ILE A 195 -32.58 20.63 25.11
N ASP A 196 -33.62 19.80 25.14
CA ASP A 196 -35.03 20.11 24.83
C ASP A 196 -35.91 18.94 25.28
#